data_AF-A0A546XYK3-F1
#
_entry.id   AF-A0A546XYK3-F1
#
_cell.length_a   1.000
_cell.length_b   1.000
_cell.length_c   1.000
_cell.angle_alpha   90.00
_cell.angle_beta   90.00
_cell.angle_gamma   90.00
#
_symmetry.space_group_name_H-M   'P 1'
#
loop_
_entity.id
_entity.type
_entity.pdbx_description
1 polymer ?
#
loop_
_entity_poly.entity_id
_entity_poly.type
_entity_poly.pdbx_seq_one_letter_code
_entity_poly.pdbx_strand_id
1 'polypeptide(L)'
;MAKTATAVAGHNVQTEREQYEEQQFLKGLVDIKELKSDIAGTTGEIGQIYKRIKDVTGFTKADFKWAMELEDKDAAEIVATMERRLRIARMLGHRVARQFDMFDADRAPAEDVAYEQGLAAGKLRKANSNPYDPASPQGQRWQAGFNEGTAFINKELDEAVNSADPAFPTTGE
;
A
#
# COMPACT_ATOMS: atom_id res chain seq x y z
N MET A 1 -15.61 -77.24 29.30
CA MET A 1 -16.37 -75.97 29.33
C MET A 1 -15.44 -74.87 28.85
N ALA A 2 -15.59 -74.41 27.61
CA ALA A 2 -14.78 -73.34 27.03
C ALA A 2 -15.56 -72.03 27.14
N LYS A 3 -14.96 -71.02 27.78
CA LYS A 3 -15.54 -69.69 27.97
C LYS A 3 -15.08 -68.83 26.79
N THR A 4 -15.96 -68.63 25.81
CA THR A 4 -15.70 -67.76 24.66
C THR A 4 -15.68 -66.32 25.15
N ALA A 5 -14.52 -65.68 25.09
CA ALA A 5 -14.38 -64.25 25.33
C ALA A 5 -14.96 -63.49 24.12
N THR A 6 -16.05 -62.77 24.34
CA THR A 6 -16.58 -61.83 23.35
C THR A 6 -15.64 -60.65 23.26
N ALA A 7 -14.89 -60.55 22.17
CA ALA A 7 -14.13 -59.36 21.83
C ALA A 7 -15.12 -58.21 21.61
N VAL A 8 -15.14 -57.24 22.53
CA VAL A 8 -15.86 -55.98 22.31
C VAL A 8 -14.99 -55.14 21.38
N ALA A 9 -15.37 -55.09 20.11
CA ALA A 9 -14.82 -54.14 19.15
C ALA A 9 -15.09 -52.72 19.67
N GLY A 10 -14.02 -51.96 19.92
CA GLY A 10 -14.08 -50.56 20.33
C GLY A 10 -14.78 -49.74 19.25
N HIS A 11 -16.05 -49.43 19.47
CA HIS A 11 -16.79 -48.50 18.63
C HIS A 11 -16.42 -47.09 19.08
N ASN A 12 -15.40 -46.50 18.45
CA ASN A 12 -15.19 -45.05 18.51
C ASN A 12 -16.30 -44.38 17.69
N VAL A 13 -17.52 -44.35 18.23
CA VAL A 13 -18.60 -43.54 17.65
C VAL A 13 -18.39 -42.13 18.20
N GLN A 14 -17.70 -41.28 17.44
CA GLN A 14 -17.68 -39.85 17.75
C GLN A 14 -19.11 -39.35 17.93
N THR A 15 -19.34 -38.62 19.00
CA THR A 15 -20.62 -37.96 19.26
C THR A 15 -20.95 -36.98 18.12
N GLU A 16 -22.24 -36.69 17.87
CA GLU A 16 -22.65 -35.70 16.85
C GLU A 16 -21.98 -34.33 17.05
N ARG A 17 -21.71 -33.99 18.32
CA ARG A 17 -20.96 -32.79 18.68
C ARG A 17 -19.51 -32.84 18.21
N GLU A 18 -18.81 -33.94 18.45
CA GLU A 18 -17.42 -34.12 18.01
C GLU A 18 -17.33 -34.10 16.47
N GLN A 19 -18.31 -34.70 15.78
CA GLN A 19 -18.37 -34.65 14.32
C GLN A 19 -18.63 -33.22 13.80
N TYR A 20 -19.51 -32.46 14.45
CA TYR A 20 -19.75 -31.05 14.11
C TYR A 20 -18.50 -30.20 14.35
N GLU A 21 -17.85 -30.35 15.51
CA GLU A 21 -16.62 -29.64 15.86
C GLU A 21 -15.49 -29.95 14.87
N GLU A 22 -15.34 -31.22 14.47
CA GLU A 22 -14.39 -31.64 13.44
C GLU A 22 -14.71 -31.01 12.07
N GLN A 23 -15.97 -30.98 11.65
CA GLN A 23 -16.37 -30.32 10.40
C GLN A 23 -16.06 -28.82 10.40
N GLN A 24 -16.37 -28.11 11.51
CA GLN A 24 -16.06 -26.67 11.61
C GLN A 24 -14.54 -26.43 11.58
N PHE A 25 -13.75 -27.26 12.26
CA PHE A 25 -12.31 -27.17 12.25
C PHE A 25 -11.72 -27.41 10.86
N LEU A 26 -12.14 -28.47 10.17
CA LEU A 26 -11.65 -28.81 8.84
C LEU A 26 -11.99 -27.73 7.81
N LYS A 27 -13.22 -27.19 7.86
CA LYS A 27 -13.62 -26.06 7.02
C LYS A 27 -12.73 -24.84 7.30
N GLY A 28 -12.60 -24.44 8.56
CA GLY A 28 -11.74 -23.32 8.94
C GLY A 28 -10.29 -23.52 8.51
N LEU A 29 -9.77 -24.75 8.58
CA LEU A 29 -8.42 -25.06 8.10
C LEU A 29 -8.26 -24.89 6.59
N VAL A 30 -9.26 -25.28 5.79
CA VAL A 30 -9.27 -25.07 4.34
C VAL A 30 -9.33 -23.57 4.03
N ASP A 31 -10.27 -22.85 4.64
CA ASP A 31 -10.43 -21.40 4.47
C ASP A 31 -9.11 -20.65 4.80
N ILE A 32 -8.45 -21.03 5.90
CA ILE A 32 -7.15 -20.45 6.30
C ILE A 32 -6.04 -20.77 5.29
N LYS A 33 -6.02 -22.00 4.73
CA LYS A 33 -5.01 -22.38 3.72
C LYS A 33 -5.19 -21.59 2.44
N GLU A 34 -6.43 -21.38 2.00
CA GLU A 34 -6.75 -20.54 0.85
C GLU A 34 -6.26 -19.11 1.08
N LEU A 35 -6.64 -18.48 2.20
CA LEU A 35 -6.19 -17.13 2.54
C LEU A 35 -4.65 -17.03 2.64
N LYS A 36 -3.97 -18.05 3.14
CA LYS A 36 -2.50 -18.08 3.17
C LYS A 36 -1.90 -18.17 1.77
N SER A 37 -2.52 -18.94 0.87
CA SER A 37 -2.11 -19.01 -0.52
C SER A 37 -2.26 -17.66 -1.20
N ASP A 38 -3.38 -16.96 -0.95
CA ASP A 38 -3.63 -15.62 -1.48
C ASP A 38 -2.60 -14.61 -0.96
N ILE A 39 -2.32 -14.61 0.34
CA ILE A 39 -1.25 -13.78 0.93
C ILE A 39 0.09 -14.04 0.24
N ALA A 40 0.44 -15.31 -0.01
CA ALA A 40 1.69 -15.66 -0.69
C ALA A 40 1.71 -15.15 -2.13
N GLY A 41 0.60 -15.30 -2.86
CA GLY A 41 0.42 -14.77 -4.22
C GLY A 41 0.58 -13.26 -4.26
N THR A 42 -0.22 -12.53 -3.49
CA THR A 42 -0.18 -11.06 -3.40
C THR A 42 1.19 -10.55 -2.95
N THR A 43 1.85 -11.22 -2.01
CA THR A 43 3.22 -10.85 -1.59
C THR A 43 4.22 -11.00 -2.74
N GLY A 44 4.08 -12.05 -3.54
CA GLY A 44 4.86 -12.25 -4.76
C GLY A 44 4.66 -11.12 -5.76
N GLU A 45 3.42 -10.74 -6.02
CA GLU A 45 3.04 -9.63 -6.91
C GLU A 45 3.62 -8.28 -6.44
N ILE A 46 3.47 -7.97 -5.16
CA ILE A 46 4.08 -6.77 -4.54
C ILE A 46 5.59 -6.76 -4.78
N GLY A 47 6.25 -7.92 -4.62
CA GLY A 47 7.68 -8.07 -4.90
C GLY A 47 8.05 -7.75 -6.35
N GLN A 48 7.23 -8.20 -7.31
CA GLN A 48 7.44 -7.88 -8.73
C GLN A 48 7.25 -6.39 -9.04
N ILE A 49 6.26 -5.74 -8.41
CA ILE A 49 6.04 -4.29 -8.56
C ILE A 49 7.29 -3.53 -8.09
N TYR A 50 7.81 -3.84 -6.89
CA TYR A 50 9.03 -3.20 -6.39
C TYR A 50 10.21 -3.39 -7.32
N LYS A 51 10.39 -4.60 -7.86
CA LYS A 51 11.48 -4.88 -8.81
C LYS A 51 11.32 -4.05 -10.08
N ARG A 52 10.14 -4.07 -10.70
CA ARG A 52 9.83 -3.31 -11.92
C ARG A 52 10.10 -1.82 -11.76
N ILE A 53 9.63 -1.21 -10.67
CA ILE A 53 9.83 0.23 -10.44
C ILE A 53 11.31 0.54 -10.19
N LYS A 54 12.02 -0.29 -9.42
CA LYS A 54 13.45 -0.13 -9.19
C LYS A 54 14.24 -0.15 -10.49
N ASP A 55 13.92 -1.08 -11.38
CA ASP A 55 14.64 -1.24 -12.66
C ASP A 55 14.44 -0.02 -13.59
N VAL A 56 13.29 0.65 -13.52
CA VAL A 56 12.96 1.82 -14.38
C VAL A 56 13.39 3.16 -13.75
N THR A 57 13.26 3.31 -12.43
CA THR A 57 13.36 4.61 -11.75
C THR A 57 14.48 4.70 -10.69
N GLY A 58 15.01 3.55 -10.26
CA GLY A 58 15.93 3.46 -9.13
C GLY A 58 15.27 3.46 -7.75
N PHE A 59 13.96 3.75 -7.63
CA PHE A 59 13.25 3.72 -6.35
C PHE A 59 13.17 2.30 -5.79
N THR A 60 13.51 2.17 -4.52
CA THR A 60 13.61 0.91 -3.79
C THR A 60 12.39 0.67 -2.92
N LYS A 61 12.24 -0.57 -2.43
CA LYS A 61 11.23 -0.91 -1.41
C LYS A 61 11.28 -0.01 -0.17
N ALA A 62 12.46 0.50 0.20
CA ALA A 62 12.61 1.40 1.34
C ALA A 62 11.95 2.76 1.09
N ASP A 63 11.99 3.25 -0.15
CA ASP A 63 11.38 4.53 -0.54
C ASP A 63 9.86 4.44 -0.50
N PHE A 64 9.29 3.34 -0.98
CA PHE A 64 7.85 3.07 -0.86
C PHE A 64 7.40 2.89 0.60
N LYS A 65 8.23 2.24 1.42
CA LYS A 65 7.94 2.13 2.86
C LYS A 65 7.91 3.51 3.51
N TRP A 66 8.87 4.36 3.19
CA TRP A 66 8.89 5.73 3.69
C TRP A 66 7.67 6.53 3.20
N ALA A 67 7.27 6.40 1.94
CA ALA A 67 6.08 7.04 1.41
C ALA A 67 4.80 6.63 2.15
N MET A 68 4.62 5.33 2.46
CA MET A 68 3.49 4.86 3.28
C MET A 68 3.55 5.42 4.71
N GLU A 69 4.74 5.51 5.31
CA GLU A 69 4.89 6.14 6.63
C GLU A 69 4.51 7.63 6.64
N LEU A 70 4.64 8.34 5.52
CA LEU A 70 4.20 9.73 5.39
C LEU A 70 2.67 9.87 5.32
N GLU A 71 1.95 8.83 4.92
CA GLU A 71 0.48 8.85 4.93
C GLU A 71 -0.09 8.66 6.34
N ASP A 72 0.61 7.88 7.17
CA ASP A 72 0.15 7.50 8.51
C ASP A 72 0.59 8.47 9.61
N LYS A 73 1.75 9.13 9.47
CA LYS A 73 2.38 9.93 10.53
C LYS A 73 2.19 11.42 10.31
N ASP A 74 2.03 12.17 11.40
CA ASP A 74 2.05 13.63 11.37
C ASP A 74 3.46 14.17 11.03
N ALA A 75 3.51 15.31 10.36
CA ALA A 75 4.72 16.00 9.95
C ALA A 75 5.68 16.24 11.13
N ALA A 76 5.15 16.58 12.31
CA ALA A 76 5.96 16.77 13.52
C ALA A 76 6.74 15.50 13.93
N GLU A 77 6.12 14.32 13.80
CA GLU A 77 6.78 13.04 14.12
C GLU A 77 7.87 12.69 13.12
N ILE A 78 7.64 12.99 11.85
CA ILE A 78 8.62 12.80 10.77
C ILE A 78 9.82 13.71 11.00
N VAL A 79 9.59 15.00 11.27
CA VAL A 79 10.64 15.98 11.57
C VAL A 79 11.46 15.53 12.78
N ALA A 80 10.82 15.17 13.89
CA ALA A 80 11.51 14.68 15.09
C ALA A 80 12.33 13.41 14.82
N THR A 81 11.86 12.54 13.91
CA THR A 81 12.62 11.36 13.48
C THR A 81 13.85 11.74 12.67
N MET A 82 13.74 12.72 11.77
CA MET A 82 14.86 13.22 10.96
C MET A 82 15.88 13.96 11.83
N GLU A 83 15.46 14.80 12.76
CA GLU A 83 16.32 15.47 13.74
C GLU A 83 17.11 14.48 14.59
N ARG A 84 16.46 13.41 15.07
CA ARG A 84 17.14 12.33 15.81
C ARG A 84 18.19 11.64 14.95
N ARG A 85 17.89 11.36 13.67
CA ARG A 85 18.85 10.76 12.72
C ARG A 85 20.04 11.71 12.47
N LEU A 86 19.81 13.01 12.31
CA LEU A 86 20.87 14.01 12.16
C LEU A 86 21.72 14.14 13.43
N ARG A 87 21.10 14.06 14.62
CA ARG A 87 21.82 14.04 15.89
C ARG A 87 22.75 12.83 16.00
N ILE A 88 22.27 11.64 15.63
CA ILE A 88 23.10 10.42 15.58
C ILE A 88 24.23 10.59 14.57
N ALA A 89 23.95 11.11 13.38
CA ALA A 89 24.97 11.38 12.37
C ALA A 89 26.06 12.35 12.87
N ARG A 90 25.68 13.37 13.65
CA ARG A 90 26.60 14.31 14.31
C ARG A 90 27.46 13.60 15.35
N MET A 91 26.87 12.75 16.18
CA MET A 91 27.60 11.94 17.18
C MET A 91 28.64 11.02 16.51
N LEU A 92 28.33 10.51 15.31
CA LEU A 92 29.23 9.70 14.51
C LEU A 92 30.21 10.52 13.64
N GLY A 93 30.23 11.84 13.77
CA GLY A 93 31.14 12.73 13.01
C GLY A 93 30.79 12.90 11.53
N HIS A 94 29.61 12.45 11.08
CA HIS A 94 29.17 12.51 9.69
C HIS A 94 28.78 13.95 9.29
N ARG A 95 29.20 14.40 8.10
CA ARG A 95 29.04 15.81 7.65
C ARG A 95 27.60 16.20 7.29
N VAL A 96 26.73 15.24 6.99
CA VAL A 96 25.33 15.47 6.62
C VAL A 96 24.56 16.30 7.66
N ALA A 97 24.87 16.13 8.94
CA ALA A 97 24.23 16.84 10.04
C ALA A 97 24.54 18.34 10.09
N ARG A 98 25.56 18.80 9.35
CA ARG A 98 25.92 20.23 9.22
C ARG A 98 25.29 20.90 8.00
N GLN A 99 24.84 20.11 7.02
CA GLN A 99 24.20 20.62 5.80
C GLN A 99 22.70 20.86 6.01
N PHE A 100 22.04 20.06 6.85
CA PHE A 100 20.60 20.18 7.09
C PHE A 100 20.21 21.35 8.00
N ASP A 101 21.13 21.83 8.85
CA ASP A 101 20.92 23.01 9.72
C ASP A 101 20.71 24.31 8.92
N MET A 102 20.95 24.28 7.60
CA MET A 102 20.77 25.42 6.68
C MET A 102 19.39 25.48 6.01
N PHE A 103 18.53 24.48 6.17
CA PHE A 103 17.18 24.51 5.60
C PHE A 103 16.18 25.01 6.66
N ASP A 104 15.84 26.29 6.56
CA ASP A 104 14.83 26.96 7.39
C ASP A 104 13.43 26.33 7.23
N ALA A 105 12.56 26.54 8.23
CA ALA A 105 11.16 26.10 8.21
C ALA A 105 10.47 26.46 6.89
N ASP A 106 9.72 25.51 6.31
CA ASP A 106 8.96 25.75 5.08
C ASP A 106 7.99 26.92 5.29
N ARG A 107 8.19 28.00 4.53
CA ARG A 107 7.37 29.23 4.57
C ARG A 107 6.45 29.33 3.36
N ALA A 108 6.17 28.22 2.68
CA ALA A 108 5.24 28.18 1.57
C ALA A 108 3.89 28.83 1.97
N PRO A 109 3.30 29.70 1.14
CA PRO A 109 1.96 30.24 1.37
C PRO A 109 0.94 29.12 1.56
N ALA A 110 -0.03 29.31 2.46
CA ALA A 110 -1.04 28.29 2.78
C ALA A 110 -1.83 27.81 1.54
N GLU A 111 -2.01 28.68 0.55
CA GLU A 111 -2.64 28.38 -0.74
C GLU A 111 -1.80 27.44 -1.62
N ASP A 112 -0.47 27.57 -1.58
CA ASP A 112 0.44 26.72 -2.34
C ASP A 112 0.55 25.35 -1.67
N VAL A 113 0.60 25.30 -0.34
CA VAL A 113 0.50 24.05 0.42
C VAL A 113 -0.83 23.33 0.11
N ALA A 114 -1.94 24.06 0.10
CA ALA A 114 -3.25 23.49 -0.24
C ALA A 114 -3.28 22.94 -1.68
N TYR A 115 -2.70 23.67 -2.64
CA TYR A 115 -2.55 23.22 -4.02
C TYR A 115 -1.74 21.92 -4.12
N GLU A 116 -0.57 21.84 -3.47
CA GLU A 116 0.29 20.66 -3.50
C GLU A 116 -0.38 19.44 -2.87
N GLN A 117 -1.10 19.63 -1.76
CA GLN A 117 -1.91 18.58 -1.14
C GLN A 117 -2.99 18.05 -2.08
N GLY A 118 -3.70 18.95 -2.77
CA GLY A 118 -4.69 18.59 -3.78
C GLY A 118 -4.06 17.82 -4.93
N LEU A 119 -2.94 18.31 -5.46
CA LEU A 119 -2.19 17.69 -6.55
C LEU A 119 -1.74 16.28 -6.21
N ALA A 120 -1.21 16.07 -5.00
CA ALA A 120 -0.84 14.76 -4.51
C ALA A 120 -2.05 13.83 -4.40
N ALA A 121 -3.17 14.31 -3.82
CA ALA A 121 -4.40 13.52 -3.68
C ALA A 121 -4.97 13.08 -5.04
N GLY A 122 -4.98 13.98 -6.03
CA GLY A 122 -5.39 13.67 -7.41
C GLY A 122 -4.48 12.62 -8.07
N LYS A 123 -3.16 12.78 -7.96
CA LYS A 123 -2.18 11.82 -8.52
C LYS A 123 -2.26 10.44 -7.87
N LEU A 124 -2.69 10.36 -6.62
CA LEU A 124 -2.86 9.11 -5.89
C LEU A 124 -4.25 8.48 -6.06
N ARG A 125 -5.11 9.05 -6.93
CA ARG A 125 -6.51 8.62 -7.15
C ARG A 125 -7.32 8.56 -5.84
N LYS A 126 -7.03 9.43 -4.88
CA LYS A 126 -7.81 9.53 -3.63
C LYS A 126 -9.20 10.07 -3.92
N ALA A 127 -10.15 9.82 -3.02
CA ALA A 127 -11.46 10.45 -3.09
C ALA A 127 -11.32 11.98 -3.04
N ASN A 128 -12.15 12.70 -3.80
CA ASN A 128 -12.18 14.16 -3.76
C ASN A 128 -12.79 14.63 -2.42
N SER A 129 -11.95 14.67 -1.39
CA SER A 129 -12.30 15.08 -0.03
C SER A 129 -11.46 16.29 0.36
N ASN A 130 -11.84 17.46 -0.17
CA ASN A 130 -11.18 18.73 0.14
C ASN A 130 -11.31 19.03 1.65
N PRO A 131 -10.21 19.16 2.41
CA PRO A 131 -10.26 19.42 3.85
C PRO A 131 -10.51 20.89 4.19
N TYR A 132 -10.49 21.79 3.20
CA TYR A 132 -10.71 23.22 3.37
C TYR A 132 -12.15 23.61 3.00
N ASP A 133 -12.59 24.78 3.45
CA ASP A 133 -13.85 25.37 3.00
C ASP A 133 -13.80 25.61 1.47
N PRO A 134 -14.73 25.06 0.67
CA PRO A 134 -14.75 25.22 -0.78
C PRO A 134 -14.75 26.68 -1.28
N ALA A 135 -15.29 27.62 -0.50
CA ALA A 135 -15.32 29.03 -0.86
C ALA A 135 -14.01 29.77 -0.55
N SER A 136 -13.13 29.18 0.27
CA SER A 136 -11.86 29.78 0.66
C SER A 136 -10.81 29.70 -0.46
N PRO A 137 -9.81 30.63 -0.49
CA PRO A 137 -8.68 30.52 -1.40
C PRO A 137 -7.96 29.18 -1.33
N GLN A 138 -7.79 28.61 -0.13
CA GLN A 138 -7.17 27.30 0.08
C GLN A 138 -8.02 26.17 -0.51
N GLY A 139 -9.34 26.23 -0.30
CA GLY A 139 -10.27 25.25 -0.88
C GLY A 139 -10.26 25.26 -2.40
N GLN A 140 -10.26 26.45 -3.02
CA GLN A 140 -10.16 26.60 -4.47
C GLN A 140 -8.82 26.08 -5.01
N ARG A 141 -7.71 26.41 -4.34
CA ARG A 141 -6.36 25.97 -4.73
C ARG A 141 -6.17 24.48 -4.58
N TRP A 142 -6.65 23.88 -3.49
CA TRP A 142 -6.67 22.43 -3.32
C TRP A 142 -7.46 21.74 -4.42
N GLN A 143 -8.66 22.25 -4.77
CA GLN A 143 -9.48 21.65 -5.82
C GLN A 143 -8.82 21.76 -7.20
N ALA A 144 -8.15 22.88 -7.49
CA ALA A 144 -7.37 23.04 -8.71
C ALA A 144 -6.25 22.00 -8.79
N GLY A 145 -5.47 21.81 -7.71
CA GLY A 145 -4.44 20.79 -7.64
C GLY A 145 -5.01 19.38 -7.84
N PHE A 146 -6.11 19.04 -7.17
CA PHE A 146 -6.77 17.73 -7.30
C PHE A 146 -7.18 17.41 -8.75
N ASN A 147 -7.77 18.39 -9.43
CA ASN A 147 -8.19 18.26 -10.82
C ASN A 147 -6.98 18.04 -11.74
N GLU A 148 -5.90 18.80 -11.54
CA GLU A 148 -4.66 18.65 -12.32
C GLU A 148 -4.00 17.28 -12.06
N GLY A 149 -3.94 16.84 -10.81
CA GLY A 149 -3.37 15.55 -10.45
C GLY A 149 -4.15 14.39 -11.06
N THR A 150 -5.48 14.50 -11.07
CA THR A 150 -6.37 13.54 -11.71
C THR A 150 -6.19 13.54 -13.24
N ALA A 151 -6.08 14.71 -13.86
CA ALA A 151 -5.84 14.84 -15.30
C ALA A 151 -4.50 14.21 -15.72
N PHE A 152 -3.44 14.40 -14.92
CA PHE A 152 -2.13 13.78 -15.14
C PHE A 152 -2.23 12.25 -15.20
N ILE A 153 -2.91 11.64 -14.23
CA ILE A 153 -3.07 10.18 -14.16
C ILE A 153 -4.06 9.65 -15.21
N ASN A 154 -5.09 10.43 -15.57
CA ASN A 154 -6.02 10.04 -16.63
C ASN A 154 -5.34 10.03 -18.00
N LYS A 155 -4.36 10.91 -18.24
CA LYS A 155 -3.56 10.88 -19.46
C LYS A 155 -2.74 9.59 -19.57
N GLU A 156 -2.12 9.14 -18.47
CA GLU A 156 -1.42 7.84 -18.44
C GLU A 156 -2.37 6.67 -18.75
N LEU A 157 -3.59 6.70 -18.21
CA LEU A 157 -4.60 5.69 -18.49
C LEU A 157 -5.04 5.72 -19.96
N ASP A 158 -5.27 6.90 -20.53
CA ASP A 158 -5.67 7.09 -21.92
C ASP A 158 -4.59 6.57 -22.88
N GLU A 159 -3.32 6.88 -22.59
CA GLU A 159 -2.18 6.33 -23.32
C GLU A 159 -2.15 4.81 -23.22
N ALA A 160 -2.35 4.20 -22.05
CA ALA A 160 -2.35 2.74 -21.89
C ALA A 160 -3.53 2.04 -22.60
N VAL A 161 -4.71 2.66 -22.65
CA VAL A 161 -5.91 2.10 -23.29
C VAL A 161 -5.88 2.27 -24.81
N ASN A 162 -5.43 3.43 -25.30
CA ASN A 162 -5.47 3.76 -26.73
C ASN A 162 -4.17 3.41 -27.49
N SER A 163 -3.05 3.13 -26.81
CA SER A 163 -1.82 2.63 -27.47
C SER A 163 -1.82 1.11 -27.71
N ALA A 164 -2.82 0.38 -27.20
CA ALA A 164 -3.08 -1.02 -27.52
C ALA A 164 -3.91 -1.14 -28.80
N ASP A 165 -3.39 -0.66 -29.93
CA ASP A 165 -4.01 -0.89 -31.24
C ASP A 165 -3.61 -2.30 -31.73
N PRO A 166 -4.55 -3.26 -31.84
CA PRO A 166 -4.24 -4.57 -32.38
C PRO A 166 -4.07 -4.40 -33.89
N ALA A 167 -2.82 -4.31 -34.35
CA ALA A 167 -2.49 -4.49 -35.75
C ALA A 167 -2.85 -5.93 -36.17
N PHE A 168 -4.12 -6.15 -36.51
CA PHE A 168 -4.54 -7.32 -37.26
C PHE A 168 -4.01 -7.16 -38.69
N PRO A 169 -3.16 -8.06 -39.18
CA PRO A 169 -2.78 -8.04 -40.58
C PRO A 169 -4.05 -8.34 -41.39
N THR A 170 -4.53 -7.35 -42.15
CA THR A 170 -5.50 -7.61 -43.22
C THR A 170 -4.80 -8.49 -44.24
N THR A 171 -5.15 -9.77 -44.28
CA THR A 171 -4.87 -10.64 -45.42
C THR A 171 -5.68 -10.11 -46.59
N GLY A 172 -5.05 -9.23 -47.38
CA GLY A 172 -5.52 -8.80 -48.69
C GLY A 172 -5.01 -9.76 -49.76
N GLU A 173 -5.94 -10.13 -50.62
CA GLU A 173 -5.91 -11.12 -51.71
C GLU A 173 -4.82 -10.90 -52.78
#